data_AF-A0A2V5ZU13-F1
#
_entry.id   AF-A0A2V5ZU13-F1
#
_cell.length_a   1.000
_cell.length_b   1.000
_cell.length_c   1.000
_cell.angle_alpha   90.00
_cell.angle_beta   90.00
_cell.angle_gamma   90.00
#
_symmetry.space_group_name_H-M   'P 1'
#
loop_
_entity.id
_entity.type
_entity.pdbx_description
1 polymer ?
#
loop_
_entity_poly.entity_id
_entity_poly.type
_entity_poly.pdbx_seq_one_letter_code
_entity_poly.pdbx_strand_id
1 'polypeptide(L)'
;MMKWGLCALLLLSQTALAGLEKYSPLVVADQNPSAPAPTNAIRVTYLGVNGFQFETDDHALLVDPYFTRVGLWAGALNERIASDPNRVAEGLKHVRPNVDALLVTHAHFDHLLDAPEIMRRTHARLIAGPTAVRLVTSFGISGTSCRAVKPGSAQRIGPWIIHVFAGQHDRLFGKVPFTGKPALSKPVKASDWAVGEPLAFVIEASGKRIYIDSGGVPGSLPDARIHNVDLA
;
A
#
# COMPACT_ATOMS: atom_id res chain seq x y z
N MET A 1 33.13 15.78 -21.87
CA MET A 1 32.03 15.89 -20.88
C MET A 1 30.68 15.29 -21.32
N MET A 2 30.59 14.64 -22.50
CA MET A 2 29.30 14.17 -23.07
C MET A 2 29.10 12.64 -23.06
N LYS A 3 29.96 11.88 -22.37
CA LYS A 3 29.90 10.40 -22.33
C LYS A 3 29.31 9.81 -21.04
N TRP A 4 29.13 10.61 -19.99
CA TRP A 4 28.55 10.15 -18.71
C TRP A 4 27.02 10.31 -18.63
N GLY A 5 26.43 11.22 -19.42
CA GLY A 5 24.98 11.44 -19.46
C GLY A 5 24.19 10.31 -20.13
N LEU A 6 24.77 9.61 -21.11
CA LEU A 6 24.08 8.52 -21.82
C LEU A 6 23.97 7.25 -20.96
N CYS A 7 24.94 6.96 -20.09
CA CYS A 7 24.88 5.79 -19.19
C CYS A 7 23.81 5.95 -18.10
N ALA A 8 23.57 7.18 -17.61
CA ALA A 8 22.52 7.45 -16.63
C ALA A 8 21.11 7.27 -17.22
N LEU A 9 20.89 7.67 -18.48
CA LEU A 9 19.62 7.47 -19.18
C LEU A 9 19.33 6.00 -19.50
N LEU A 10 20.36 5.20 -19.83
CA LEU A 10 20.20 3.76 -20.10
C LEU A 10 19.97 2.93 -18.82
N LEU A 11 20.51 3.37 -17.68
CA LEU A 11 20.20 2.79 -16.37
C LEU A 11 18.76 3.13 -15.93
N LEU A 12 18.26 4.33 -16.27
CA LEU A 12 16.89 4.75 -15.95
C LEU A 12 15.83 4.03 -16.80
N SER A 13 16.13 3.70 -18.06
CA SER A 13 15.18 2.97 -18.92
C SER A 13 15.01 1.50 -18.51
N GLN A 14 16.04 0.86 -17.95
CA GLN A 14 15.92 -0.51 -17.44
C GLN A 14 15.17 -0.59 -16.09
N THR A 15 15.14 0.51 -15.32
CA THR A 15 14.38 0.59 -14.07
C THR A 15 12.91 0.98 -14.25
N ALA A 16 12.54 1.55 -15.40
CA ALA A 16 11.17 2.02 -15.65
C ALA A 16 10.18 0.88 -15.89
N LEU A 17 10.68 -0.30 -16.23
CA LEU A 17 9.89 -1.50 -16.39
C LEU A 17 10.56 -2.55 -15.50
N ALA A 18 9.95 -2.89 -14.36
CA ALA A 18 10.51 -3.78 -13.34
C ALA A 18 10.61 -5.26 -13.80
N GLY A 19 10.97 -5.52 -15.06
CA GLY A 19 10.96 -6.85 -15.68
C GLY A 19 9.54 -7.40 -15.92
N LEU A 20 8.53 -6.53 -15.87
CA LEU A 20 7.12 -6.86 -16.06
C LEU A 20 6.68 -6.85 -17.53
N GLU A 21 7.54 -6.46 -18.47
CA GLU A 21 7.27 -6.41 -19.92
C GLU A 21 6.75 -7.73 -20.44
N LYS A 22 7.37 -8.82 -19.99
CA LYS A 22 6.99 -10.20 -20.35
C LYS A 22 5.60 -10.60 -19.82
N TYR A 23 5.08 -9.87 -18.84
CA TYR A 23 3.76 -10.07 -18.26
C TYR A 23 2.76 -8.98 -18.68
N SER A 24 3.16 -8.00 -19.50
CA SER A 24 2.25 -6.97 -20.02
C SER A 24 1.00 -7.51 -20.72
N PRO A 25 1.02 -8.67 -21.42
CA PRO A 25 -0.20 -9.24 -21.99
C PRO A 25 -1.16 -9.81 -20.94
N LEU A 26 -0.68 -10.08 -19.72
CA LEU A 26 -1.49 -10.53 -18.58
C LEU A 26 -2.16 -9.35 -17.85
N VAL A 27 -1.61 -8.14 -17.99
CA VAL A 27 -2.18 -6.91 -17.45
C VAL A 27 -3.15 -6.32 -18.47
N VAL A 28 -4.36 -6.89 -18.51
CA VAL A 28 -5.43 -6.41 -19.38
C VAL A 28 -6.26 -5.38 -18.61
N ALA A 29 -6.19 -4.13 -19.05
CA ALA A 29 -7.07 -3.09 -18.51
C ALA A 29 -8.54 -3.43 -18.80
N ASP A 30 -9.42 -3.17 -17.82
CA ASP A 30 -10.85 -3.31 -18.03
C ASP A 30 -11.31 -2.44 -19.19
N GLN A 31 -12.08 -3.03 -20.12
CA GLN A 31 -12.62 -2.29 -21.27
C GLN A 31 -13.60 -1.19 -20.85
N ASN A 32 -14.29 -1.37 -19.72
CA ASN A 32 -15.17 -0.37 -19.14
C ASN A 32 -14.88 -0.23 -17.64
N PRO A 33 -14.02 0.72 -17.24
CA PRO A 33 -13.69 0.99 -15.85
C PRO A 33 -14.88 1.44 -15.01
N SER A 34 -16.01 1.79 -15.60
CA SER A 34 -17.23 2.19 -14.88
C SER A 34 -18.23 1.05 -14.71
N ALA A 35 -18.02 -0.11 -15.35
CA ALA A 35 -18.90 -1.25 -15.20
C ALA A 35 -18.86 -1.82 -13.77
N PRO A 36 -19.95 -2.40 -13.26
CA PRO A 36 -19.92 -3.14 -12.00
C PRO A 36 -18.84 -4.23 -12.00
N ALA A 37 -18.31 -4.59 -10.83
CA ALA A 37 -17.44 -5.75 -10.72
C ALA A 37 -18.15 -7.03 -11.22
N PRO A 38 -17.44 -7.96 -11.86
CA PRO A 38 -18.03 -9.24 -12.25
C PRO A 38 -18.44 -10.04 -11.01
N THR A 39 -19.56 -10.76 -11.11
CA THR A 39 -20.00 -11.67 -10.03
C THR A 39 -19.00 -12.81 -9.85
N ASN A 40 -18.74 -13.21 -8.60
CA ASN A 40 -17.76 -14.24 -8.24
C ASN A 40 -16.31 -13.98 -8.73
N ALA A 41 -15.96 -12.71 -8.93
CA ALA A 41 -14.61 -12.28 -9.29
C ALA A 41 -14.16 -11.15 -8.36
N ILE A 42 -12.86 -10.91 -8.34
CA ILE A 42 -12.29 -9.69 -7.75
C ILE A 42 -11.73 -8.87 -8.90
N ARG A 43 -12.18 -7.62 -9.03
CA ARG A 43 -11.51 -6.64 -9.89
C ARG A 43 -10.37 -6.01 -9.12
N VAL A 44 -9.20 -5.94 -9.75
CA VAL A 44 -8.00 -5.30 -9.20
C VAL A 44 -7.73 -4.01 -9.97
N THR A 45 -7.59 -2.89 -9.25
CA THR A 45 -7.11 -1.63 -9.82
C THR A 45 -5.76 -1.28 -9.20
N TYR A 46 -4.73 -1.14 -10.02
CA TYR A 46 -3.45 -0.60 -9.57
C TYR A 46 -3.54 0.91 -9.41
N LEU A 47 -3.32 1.39 -8.20
CA LEU A 47 -3.36 2.81 -7.83
C LEU A 47 -1.96 3.44 -7.82
N GLY A 48 -0.90 2.66 -8.06
CA GLY A 48 0.50 3.10 -8.15
C GLY A 48 1.31 2.99 -6.85
N VAL A 49 2.64 2.87 -6.96
CA VAL A 49 3.54 2.46 -5.85
C VAL A 49 3.11 1.09 -5.34
N ASN A 50 2.67 0.93 -4.10
CA ASN A 50 2.07 -0.30 -3.60
C ASN A 50 0.53 -0.21 -3.45
N GLY A 51 -0.06 0.81 -4.05
CA GLY A 51 -1.48 1.09 -3.96
C GLY A 51 -2.31 0.15 -4.81
N PHE A 52 -3.27 -0.56 -4.20
CA PHE A 52 -4.23 -1.40 -4.89
C PHE A 52 -5.65 -1.16 -4.37
N GLN A 53 -6.64 -1.34 -5.25
CA GLN A 53 -8.03 -1.53 -4.88
C GLN A 53 -8.49 -2.92 -5.32
N PHE A 54 -9.19 -3.60 -4.43
CA PHE A 54 -9.95 -4.82 -4.71
C PHE A 54 -11.44 -4.50 -4.64
N GLU A 55 -12.19 -4.88 -5.67
CA GLU A 55 -13.63 -4.67 -5.76
C GLU A 55 -14.37 -6.00 -6.01
N THR A 56 -15.40 -6.26 -5.22
CA THR A 56 -16.38 -7.36 -5.42
C THR A 56 -17.72 -6.96 -4.83
N ASP A 57 -18.83 -7.32 -5.48
CA ASP A 57 -20.19 -7.15 -4.95
C ASP A 57 -20.50 -5.76 -4.35
N ASP A 58 -20.07 -4.68 -5.02
CA ASP A 58 -20.21 -3.28 -4.57
C ASP A 58 -19.46 -2.91 -3.27
N HIS A 59 -18.51 -3.76 -2.87
CA HIS A 59 -17.57 -3.53 -1.78
C HIS A 59 -16.16 -3.25 -2.31
N ALA A 60 -15.44 -2.37 -1.62
CA ALA A 60 -14.05 -2.06 -1.94
C ALA A 60 -13.11 -2.23 -0.74
N LEU A 61 -11.91 -2.73 -1.01
CA LEU A 61 -10.81 -2.84 -0.07
C LEU A 61 -9.58 -2.16 -0.68
N LEU A 62 -8.97 -1.24 0.06
CA LEU A 62 -7.75 -0.54 -0.38
C LEU A 62 -6.52 -1.10 0.33
N VAL A 63 -5.41 -1.25 -0.38
CA VAL A 63 -4.09 -1.54 0.19
C VAL A 63 -3.14 -0.41 -0.18
N ASP A 64 -2.45 0.16 0.80
CA ASP A 64 -1.44 1.22 0.66
C ASP A 64 -1.75 2.34 -0.36
N PRO A 65 -2.97 2.91 -0.39
CA PRO A 65 -3.30 4.00 -1.30
C PRO A 65 -2.45 5.24 -0.97
N TYR A 66 -1.65 5.66 -1.95
CA TYR A 66 -0.74 6.78 -1.82
C TYR A 66 -0.80 7.70 -3.04
N PHE A 67 -1.48 8.82 -2.91
CA PHE A 67 -1.76 9.76 -3.99
C PHE A 67 -0.89 11.02 -3.94
N THR A 68 -0.37 11.38 -2.76
CA THR A 68 0.46 12.58 -2.56
C THR A 68 1.79 12.54 -3.31
N ARG A 69 2.38 11.35 -3.51
CA ARG A 69 3.66 11.12 -4.21
C ARG A 69 4.74 12.15 -3.85
N VAL A 70 5.15 12.15 -2.59
CA VAL A 70 6.33 12.89 -2.10
C VAL A 70 7.51 12.57 -3.01
N GLY A 71 8.20 13.61 -3.48
CA GLY A 71 9.35 13.47 -4.35
C GLY A 71 10.50 12.73 -3.66
N LEU A 72 11.23 11.90 -4.41
CA LEU A 72 12.34 11.11 -3.89
C LEU A 72 13.38 11.96 -3.14
N TRP A 73 13.68 13.17 -3.65
CA TRP A 73 14.60 14.11 -3.01
C TRP A 73 14.10 14.63 -1.66
N ALA A 74 12.82 14.96 -1.54
CA ALA A 74 12.23 15.41 -0.28
C ALA A 74 12.31 14.30 0.80
N GLY A 75 12.07 13.04 0.40
CA GLY A 75 12.27 11.88 1.27
C GLY A 75 13.73 11.70 1.67
N ALA A 76 14.65 11.72 0.70
CA ALA A 76 16.09 11.51 0.92
C ALA A 76 16.75 12.60 1.77
N LEU A 77 16.34 13.86 1.60
CA LEU A 77 16.81 15.01 2.37
C LEU A 77 16.09 15.17 3.72
N ASN A 78 15.18 14.24 4.06
CA ASN A 78 14.39 14.24 5.28
C ASN A 78 13.61 15.55 5.48
N GLU A 79 13.03 16.06 4.40
CA GLU A 79 12.25 17.29 4.41
C GLU A 79 10.94 17.12 5.17
N ARG A 80 10.30 18.26 5.45
CA ARG A 80 8.93 18.28 5.97
C ARG A 80 7.98 17.80 4.89
N ILE A 81 7.14 16.84 5.23
CA ILE A 81 6.18 16.25 4.29
C ILE A 81 4.78 16.23 4.91
N ALA A 82 3.77 16.38 4.05
CA ALA A 82 2.37 16.32 4.44
C ALA A 82 1.56 15.68 3.30
N SER A 83 0.45 15.06 3.65
CA SER A 83 -0.55 14.65 2.66
C SER A 83 -1.06 15.89 1.92
N ASP A 84 -1.22 15.77 0.61
CA ASP A 84 -1.85 16.76 -0.26
C ASP A 84 -3.32 16.38 -0.47
N PRO A 85 -4.28 17.09 0.17
CA PRO A 85 -5.70 16.76 0.09
C PRO A 85 -6.27 16.84 -1.33
N ASN A 86 -5.70 17.66 -2.21
CA ASN A 86 -6.16 17.76 -3.59
C ASN A 86 -5.74 16.52 -4.37
N ARG A 87 -4.50 16.06 -4.20
CA ARG A 87 -4.04 14.81 -4.82
C ARG A 87 -4.81 13.60 -4.31
N VAL A 88 -5.11 13.55 -3.00
CA VAL A 88 -5.97 12.51 -2.45
C VAL A 88 -7.37 12.58 -3.06
N ALA A 89 -7.97 13.77 -3.19
CA ALA A 89 -9.27 13.93 -3.81
C ALA A 89 -9.29 13.48 -5.28
N GLU A 90 -8.26 13.82 -6.07
CA GLU A 90 -8.11 13.37 -7.45
C GLU A 90 -7.96 11.86 -7.54
N GLY A 91 -7.11 11.26 -6.70
CA GLY A 91 -6.92 9.80 -6.66
C GLY A 91 -8.19 9.04 -6.31
N LEU A 92 -8.98 9.55 -5.36
CA LEU A 92 -10.24 8.95 -4.94
C LEU A 92 -11.33 8.95 -6.03
N LYS A 93 -11.20 9.74 -7.12
CA LYS A 93 -12.12 9.64 -8.27
C LYS A 93 -12.02 8.29 -8.98
N HIS A 94 -10.92 7.56 -8.79
CA HIS A 94 -10.70 6.22 -9.34
C HIS A 94 -11.02 5.11 -8.33
N VAL A 95 -11.42 5.48 -7.12
CA VAL A 95 -11.81 4.54 -6.06
C VAL A 95 -13.32 4.34 -6.08
N ARG A 96 -13.75 3.10 -5.90
CA ARG A 96 -15.17 2.74 -5.88
C ARG A 96 -15.87 3.26 -4.64
N PRO A 97 -17.19 3.53 -4.72
CA PRO A 97 -17.98 3.77 -3.52
C PRO A 97 -17.91 2.55 -2.58
N ASN A 98 -18.20 2.77 -1.29
CA ASN A 98 -18.22 1.72 -0.24
C ASN A 98 -16.88 1.04 0.06
N VAL A 99 -15.90 1.84 0.47
CA VAL A 99 -14.62 1.30 0.98
C VAL A 99 -14.81 0.77 2.40
N ASP A 100 -14.75 -0.55 2.56
CA ASP A 100 -14.88 -1.21 3.87
C ASP A 100 -13.67 -0.93 4.77
N ALA A 101 -12.48 -1.14 4.19
CA ALA A 101 -11.22 -1.06 4.91
C ALA A 101 -10.08 -0.52 4.06
N LEU A 102 -9.14 0.06 4.80
CA LEU A 102 -7.83 0.49 4.36
C LEU A 102 -6.80 -0.40 5.05
N LEU A 103 -6.13 -1.24 4.26
CA LEU A 103 -5.00 -2.04 4.71
C LEU A 103 -3.72 -1.23 4.50
N VAL A 104 -2.89 -1.17 5.55
CA VAL A 104 -1.55 -0.60 5.43
C VAL A 104 -0.50 -1.64 5.83
N THR A 105 0.37 -1.98 4.88
CA THR A 105 1.42 -2.99 5.06
C THR A 105 2.45 -2.57 6.09
N HIS A 106 2.83 -1.29 6.09
CA HIS A 106 3.77 -0.73 7.06
C HIS A 106 3.70 0.81 7.11
N ALA A 107 4.33 1.41 8.12
CA ALA A 107 4.08 2.80 8.49
C ALA A 107 4.93 3.86 7.75
N HIS A 108 5.66 3.44 6.71
CA HIS A 108 6.47 4.37 5.92
C HIS A 108 5.57 5.34 5.12
N PHE A 109 6.09 6.53 4.79
CA PHE A 109 5.25 7.63 4.33
C PHE A 109 4.58 7.36 2.97
N ASP A 110 5.17 6.57 2.10
CA ASP A 110 4.61 6.18 0.79
C ASP A 110 3.53 5.10 0.88
N HIS A 111 3.18 4.66 2.10
CA HIS A 111 2.05 3.77 2.38
C HIS A 111 1.02 4.43 3.31
N LEU A 112 1.49 5.18 4.32
CA LEU A 112 0.64 5.66 5.42
C LEU A 112 0.26 7.15 5.32
N LEU A 113 1.01 7.98 4.60
CA LEU A 113 0.87 9.45 4.67
C LEU A 113 -0.56 9.93 4.38
N ASP A 114 -1.23 9.31 3.42
CA ASP A 114 -2.57 9.70 2.97
C ASP A 114 -3.70 9.00 3.73
N ALA A 115 -3.38 7.99 4.55
CA ALA A 115 -4.37 7.18 5.26
C ALA A 115 -5.35 8.03 6.08
N PRO A 116 -4.93 9.02 6.90
CA PRO A 116 -5.87 9.84 7.66
C PRO A 116 -6.87 10.61 6.78
N GLU A 117 -6.43 11.14 5.63
CA GLU A 117 -7.28 11.90 4.72
C GLU A 117 -8.25 10.98 3.98
N ILE A 118 -7.78 9.83 3.51
CA ILE A 118 -8.60 8.81 2.87
C ILE A 118 -9.68 8.30 3.83
N MET A 119 -9.32 8.00 5.09
CA MET A 119 -10.29 7.57 6.11
C MET A 119 -11.38 8.62 6.36
N ARG A 120 -11.04 9.92 6.38
CA ARG A 120 -12.04 10.98 6.57
C ARG A 120 -13.03 11.05 5.42
N ARG A 121 -12.57 10.84 4.18
CA ARG A 121 -13.39 10.95 2.97
C ARG A 121 -14.22 9.71 2.68
N THR A 122 -13.71 8.54 3.05
CA THR A 122 -14.32 7.24 2.72
C THR A 122 -15.02 6.59 3.90
N HIS A 123 -14.74 7.04 5.13
CA HIS A 123 -15.15 6.39 6.37
C HIS A 123 -14.64 4.95 6.55
N ALA A 124 -13.67 4.52 5.73
CA ALA A 124 -13.06 3.20 5.80
C ALA A 124 -12.35 2.96 7.15
N ARG A 125 -12.34 1.71 7.59
CA ARG A 125 -11.60 1.28 8.78
C ARG A 125 -10.15 0.98 8.45
N LEU A 126 -9.21 1.51 9.23
CA LEU A 126 -7.79 1.16 9.10
C LEU A 126 -7.54 -0.22 9.69
N ILE A 127 -6.82 -1.08 8.97
CA ILE A 127 -6.25 -2.34 9.46
C ILE A 127 -4.76 -2.29 9.20
N ALA A 128 -3.95 -2.19 10.26
CA ALA A 128 -2.51 -1.99 10.13
C ALA A 128 -1.74 -2.42 11.39
N GLY A 129 -0.41 -2.40 11.32
CA GLY A 129 0.46 -2.63 12.47
C GLY A 129 0.29 -1.57 13.58
N PRO A 130 0.66 -1.88 14.84
CA PRO A 130 0.55 -0.95 15.96
C PRO A 130 1.19 0.42 15.71
N THR A 131 2.31 0.47 14.98
CA THR A 131 2.99 1.73 14.68
C THR A 131 2.19 2.61 13.73
N ALA A 132 1.64 2.03 12.65
CA ALA A 132 0.77 2.75 11.72
C ALA A 132 -0.47 3.30 12.42
N VAL A 133 -1.12 2.48 13.25
CA VAL A 133 -2.32 2.90 14.00
C VAL A 133 -2.01 4.08 14.92
N ARG A 134 -0.91 4.03 15.68
CA ARG A 134 -0.50 5.14 16.55
C ARG A 134 -0.28 6.43 15.75
N LEU A 135 0.47 6.36 14.64
CA LEU A 135 0.71 7.53 13.80
C LEU A 135 -0.60 8.10 13.25
N VAL A 136 -1.52 7.27 12.74
CA VAL A 136 -2.81 7.74 12.23
C VAL A 136 -3.68 8.38 13.33
N THR A 137 -3.73 7.77 14.53
CA THR A 137 -4.49 8.35 15.65
C THR A 137 -3.96 9.71 16.10
N SER A 138 -2.66 10.01 15.90
CA SER A 138 -2.08 11.34 16.16
C SER A 138 -2.66 12.45 15.26
N PHE A 139 -3.34 12.10 14.16
CA PHE A 139 -4.07 13.03 13.28
C PHE A 139 -5.55 13.22 13.69
N GLY A 140 -5.93 12.79 14.91
CA GLY A 140 -7.28 12.93 15.44
C GLY A 140 -8.29 11.92 14.87
N ILE A 141 -7.82 10.86 14.21
CA ILE A 141 -8.66 9.74 13.81
C ILE A 141 -9.03 8.93 15.07
N SER A 142 -10.32 8.60 15.22
CA SER A 142 -10.79 7.79 16.35
C SER A 142 -10.08 6.44 16.37
N GLY A 143 -9.58 6.03 17.53
CA GLY A 143 -9.01 4.70 17.73
C GLY A 143 -9.99 3.57 17.41
N THR A 144 -11.31 3.80 17.53
CA THR A 144 -12.35 2.81 17.17
C THR A 144 -12.50 2.60 15.66
N SER A 145 -11.97 3.52 14.85
CA SER A 145 -11.89 3.39 13.39
C SER A 145 -10.63 2.64 12.93
N CYS A 146 -9.77 2.23 13.87
CA CYS A 146 -8.51 1.55 13.60
C CYS A 146 -8.50 0.16 14.26
N ARG A 147 -7.97 -0.84 13.55
CA ARG A 147 -7.73 -2.19 14.04
C ARG A 147 -6.23 -2.48 13.96
N ALA A 148 -5.57 -2.48 15.11
CA ALA A 148 -4.17 -2.89 15.21
C ALA A 148 -4.06 -4.42 15.08
N VAL A 149 -3.25 -4.90 14.15
CA VAL A 149 -3.07 -6.34 13.86
C VAL A 149 -1.62 -6.78 14.00
N LYS A 150 -1.43 -8.09 14.12
CA LYS A 150 -0.12 -8.76 14.20
C LYS A 150 -0.10 -9.99 13.28
N PRO A 151 1.09 -10.43 12.82
CA PRO A 151 1.22 -11.69 12.08
C PRO A 151 0.56 -12.86 12.81
N GLY A 152 -0.11 -13.73 12.05
CA GLY A 152 -0.90 -14.86 12.54
C GLY A 152 -2.35 -14.53 12.91
N SER A 153 -2.76 -13.25 12.86
CA SER A 153 -4.16 -12.86 13.06
C SER A 153 -4.96 -12.86 11.76
N ALA A 154 -6.30 -12.85 11.88
CA ALA A 154 -7.21 -12.67 10.76
C ALA A 154 -8.30 -11.66 11.09
N GLN A 155 -8.74 -10.89 10.10
CA GLN A 155 -9.82 -9.92 10.23
C GLN A 155 -10.96 -10.27 9.26
N ARG A 156 -12.19 -9.99 9.67
CA ARG A 156 -13.36 -10.01 8.79
C ARG A 156 -13.99 -8.62 8.73
N ILE A 157 -14.29 -8.16 7.53
CA ILE A 157 -14.99 -6.91 7.26
C ILE A 157 -15.65 -6.99 5.89
N GLY A 158 -16.95 -6.66 5.79
CA GLY A 158 -17.70 -6.88 4.55
C GLY A 158 -17.54 -8.32 4.04
N PRO A 159 -17.29 -8.54 2.74
CA PRO A 159 -17.02 -9.85 2.15
C PRO A 159 -15.57 -10.34 2.37
N TRP A 160 -14.70 -9.53 2.98
CA TRP A 160 -13.26 -9.77 3.04
C TRP A 160 -12.86 -10.57 4.27
N ILE A 161 -12.08 -11.63 4.07
CA ILE A 161 -11.28 -12.29 5.10
C ILE A 161 -9.82 -11.93 4.86
N ILE A 162 -9.17 -11.33 5.85
CA ILE A 162 -7.83 -10.76 5.73
C ILE A 162 -6.91 -11.47 6.70
N HIS A 163 -6.04 -12.33 6.20
CA HIS A 163 -5.01 -13.01 6.97
C HIS A 163 -3.73 -12.18 7.01
N VAL A 164 -3.17 -12.02 8.20
CA VAL A 164 -2.02 -11.14 8.44
C VAL A 164 -0.77 -11.99 8.62
N PHE A 165 0.27 -11.70 7.85
CA PHE A 165 1.57 -12.34 7.90
C PHE A 165 2.67 -11.32 8.19
N ALA A 166 3.85 -11.80 8.58
CA ALA A 166 5.02 -10.95 8.69
C ALA A 166 5.52 -10.63 7.28
N GLY A 167 5.67 -9.34 6.99
CA GLY A 167 6.29 -8.85 5.75
C GLY A 167 7.76 -8.49 5.97
N GLN A 168 8.41 -8.05 4.91
CA GLN A 168 9.76 -7.46 4.98
C GLN A 168 9.79 -6.16 4.19
N HIS A 169 10.55 -5.19 4.66
CA HIS A 169 10.81 -3.96 3.90
C HIS A 169 12.04 -4.14 3.00
N ASP A 170 11.99 -3.56 1.81
CA ASP A 170 13.13 -3.49 0.89
C ASP A 170 14.35 -2.80 1.51
N ARG A 171 15.53 -3.14 1.01
CA ARG A 171 16.79 -2.60 1.54
C ARG A 171 17.46 -1.68 0.54
N LEU A 172 17.61 -0.41 0.91
CA LEU A 172 18.42 0.55 0.17
C LEU A 172 19.84 0.55 0.75
N PHE A 173 20.85 0.23 -0.08
CA PHE A 173 22.24 0.04 0.36
C PHE A 173 22.37 -0.92 1.56
N GLY A 174 21.57 -1.99 1.57
CA GLY A 174 21.56 -3.02 2.61
C GLY A 174 20.80 -2.66 3.89
N LYS A 175 20.25 -1.44 3.99
CA LYS A 175 19.53 -0.94 5.17
C LYS A 175 18.07 -0.63 4.85
N VAL A 176 17.21 -0.84 5.81
CA VAL A 176 15.83 -0.36 5.76
C VAL A 176 15.84 1.14 6.14
N PRO A 177 15.27 2.04 5.31
CA PRO A 177 15.12 3.44 5.67
C PRO A 177 14.23 3.62 6.91
N PHE A 178 14.53 4.64 7.73
CA PHE A 178 13.67 5.06 8.84
C PHE A 178 13.23 3.96 9.83
N THR A 179 14.13 3.04 10.21
CA THR A 179 13.89 2.04 11.28
C THR A 179 13.91 2.62 12.70
N GLY A 180 13.82 3.94 12.83
CA GLY A 180 13.91 4.64 14.11
C GLY A 180 12.69 4.40 15.00
N LYS A 181 12.70 5.02 16.18
CA LYS A 181 11.49 5.08 17.00
C LYS A 181 10.45 5.97 16.30
N PRO A 182 9.21 5.49 16.15
CA PRO A 182 8.14 6.28 15.56
C PRO A 182 7.87 7.54 16.40
N ALA A 183 7.43 8.61 15.75
CA ALA A 183 7.12 9.86 16.42
C ALA A 183 6.05 9.66 17.51
N LEU A 184 6.26 10.31 18.65
CA LEU A 184 5.30 10.35 19.77
C LEU A 184 4.16 11.35 19.51
N SER A 185 4.42 12.33 18.65
CA SER A 185 3.49 13.34 18.19
C SER A 185 3.21 13.18 16.69
N LYS A 186 2.33 14.04 16.15
CA LYS A 186 2.03 14.09 14.71
C LYS A 186 3.33 14.15 13.89
N PRO A 187 3.58 13.21 12.96
CA PRO A 187 4.79 13.19 12.15
C PRO A 187 4.84 14.41 11.22
N VAL A 188 6.05 14.95 11.03
CA VAL A 188 6.26 16.23 10.33
C VAL A 188 7.26 16.09 9.19
N LYS A 189 8.31 15.28 9.36
CA LYS A 189 9.34 15.01 8.35
C LYS A 189 9.35 13.54 7.95
N ALA A 190 10.01 13.22 6.83
CA ALA A 190 10.03 11.86 6.28
C ALA A 190 10.44 10.80 7.31
N SER A 191 11.47 11.05 8.12
CA SER A 191 11.96 10.10 9.12
C SER A 191 11.02 9.86 10.30
N ASP A 192 10.00 10.70 10.50
CA ASP A 192 9.02 10.52 11.58
C ASP A 192 8.04 9.37 11.26
N TRP A 193 7.92 9.03 9.98
CA TRP A 193 7.16 7.89 9.45
C TRP A 193 8.00 6.62 9.51
N ALA A 194 8.34 6.21 10.74
CA ALA A 194 9.15 5.03 10.94
C ALA A 194 8.42 3.77 10.48
N VAL A 195 9.13 2.86 9.80
CA VAL A 195 8.60 1.66 9.14
C VAL A 195 7.69 0.82 10.05
N GLY A 196 8.06 0.69 11.33
CA GLY A 196 7.27 -0.05 12.30
C GLY A 196 7.33 -1.56 12.06
N GLU A 197 6.16 -2.19 11.94
CA GLU A 197 6.01 -3.63 11.76
C GLU A 197 5.57 -3.94 10.32
N PRO A 198 6.47 -4.33 9.39
CA PRO A 198 6.08 -4.78 8.06
C PRO A 198 5.17 -6.01 8.11
N LEU A 199 4.05 -5.91 7.40
CA LEU A 199 3.03 -6.94 7.27
C LEU A 199 2.82 -7.28 5.80
N ALA A 200 2.48 -8.54 5.57
CA ALA A 200 1.90 -9.01 4.32
C ALA A 200 0.47 -9.49 4.59
N PHE A 201 -0.35 -9.49 3.56
CA PHE A 201 -1.75 -9.87 3.65
C PHE A 201 -2.07 -10.98 2.65
N VAL A 202 -2.88 -11.94 3.09
CA VAL A 202 -3.64 -12.78 2.18
C VAL A 202 -5.11 -12.41 2.31
N ILE A 203 -5.71 -11.98 1.22
CA ILE A 203 -7.07 -11.46 1.13
C ILE A 203 -7.93 -12.50 0.43
N GLU A 204 -8.99 -12.95 1.09
CA GLU A 204 -9.94 -13.91 0.56
C GLU A 204 -11.32 -13.26 0.39
N ALA A 205 -11.87 -13.34 -0.82
CA ALA A 205 -13.23 -12.97 -1.18
C ALA A 205 -13.62 -13.63 -2.52
N SER A 206 -14.92 -13.86 -2.75
CA SER A 206 -15.41 -14.34 -4.06
C SER A 206 -14.69 -15.59 -4.60
N GLY A 207 -14.31 -16.49 -3.69
CA GLY A 207 -13.56 -17.71 -3.99
C GLY A 207 -12.14 -17.48 -4.54
N LYS A 208 -11.58 -16.28 -4.38
CA LYS A 208 -10.21 -15.89 -4.75
C LYS A 208 -9.37 -15.67 -3.51
N ARG A 209 -8.05 -15.80 -3.67
CA ARG A 209 -7.08 -15.65 -2.58
C ARG A 209 -5.88 -14.84 -3.05
N ILE A 210 -5.80 -13.57 -2.70
CA ILE A 210 -4.80 -12.63 -3.23
C ILE A 210 -3.71 -12.40 -2.17
N TYR A 211 -2.44 -12.59 -2.54
CA TYR A 211 -1.31 -12.22 -1.69
C TYR A 211 -0.82 -10.80 -2.01
N ILE A 212 -0.66 -9.97 -0.98
CA ILE A 212 -0.08 -8.64 -1.08
C ILE A 212 1.02 -8.47 -0.04
N ASP A 213 2.16 -7.97 -0.48
CA ASP A 213 3.29 -7.57 0.33
C ASP A 213 3.74 -6.18 -0.10
N SER A 214 4.49 -5.50 0.75
CA SER A 214 5.11 -4.22 0.41
C SER A 214 6.59 -4.24 0.73
N GLY A 215 7.27 -5.11 0.02
CA GLY A 215 8.69 -5.32 0.11
C GLY A 215 9.00 -6.80 0.07
N GLY A 216 10.27 -7.08 -0.13
CA GLY A 216 10.77 -8.42 -0.28
C GLY A 216 12.27 -8.36 -0.38
N VAL A 217 12.94 -9.22 0.39
CA VAL A 217 14.38 -9.39 0.21
C VAL A 217 14.58 -10.48 -0.84
N PRO A 218 15.28 -10.20 -1.96
CA PRO A 218 15.58 -11.24 -2.94
C PRO A 218 16.17 -12.49 -2.28
N GLY A 219 15.59 -13.65 -2.55
CA GLY A 219 15.99 -14.93 -1.96
C GLY A 219 15.33 -15.27 -0.61
N SER A 220 14.60 -14.34 0.01
CA SER A 220 13.71 -14.64 1.14
C SER A 220 12.36 -15.13 0.61
N LEU A 221 11.96 -16.34 1.03
CA LEU A 221 10.65 -16.86 0.71
C LEU A 221 9.58 -16.28 1.65
N PRO A 222 8.34 -16.07 1.18
CA PRO A 222 7.21 -15.79 2.03
C PRO A 222 7.00 -16.90 3.08
N ASP A 223 6.19 -16.61 4.10
CA ASP A 223 5.73 -17.62 5.07
C ASP A 223 5.18 -18.87 4.36
N ALA A 224 5.60 -20.07 4.77
CA ALA A 224 5.23 -21.32 4.11
C ALA A 224 3.71 -21.60 4.07
N ARG A 225 2.93 -20.91 4.91
CA ARG A 225 1.46 -20.97 4.91
C ARG A 225 0.83 -20.15 3.77
N ILE A 226 1.62 -19.32 3.08
CA ILE A 226 1.21 -18.60 1.87
C ILE A 226 1.42 -19.53 0.67
N HIS A 227 0.35 -20.23 0.29
CA HIS A 227 0.30 -21.12 -0.86
C HIS A 227 -1.08 -20.99 -1.54
N ASN A 228 -1.24 -21.43 -2.78
CA ASN A 228 -2.53 -21.35 -3.52
C ASN A 228 -3.10 -19.92 -3.57
N VAL A 229 -2.26 -18.95 -3.92
CA VAL A 229 -2.67 -17.56 -4.07
C VAL A 229 -2.74 -17.19 -5.54
N ASP A 230 -3.74 -16.39 -5.90
CA ASP A 230 -3.84 -15.69 -7.16
C ASP A 230 -2.79 -14.58 -7.17
N LEU A 231 -1.95 -14.56 -8.20
CA LEU A 231 -1.00 -13.47 -8.42
C LEU A 231 -1.74 -12.32 -9.11
N ALA A 232 -1.70 -11.14 -8.49
CA ALA A 232 -2.28 -9.90 -9.03
C ALA A 232 -1.18 -9.02 -9.64
#